data_AF-A0A817LWP6-F1
#
_entry.id   AF-A0A817LWP6-F1
#
_cell.length_a   1.000
_cell.length_b   1.000
_cell.length_c   1.000
_cell.angle_alpha   90.00
_cell.angle_beta   90.00
_cell.angle_gamma   90.00
#
_symmetry.space_group_name_H-M   'P 1'
#
loop_
_entity.id
_entity.type
_entity.pdbx_description
1 polymer ?
#
loop_
_entity_poly.entity_id
_entity_poly.type
_entity_poly.pdbx_seq_one_letter_code
_entity_poly.pdbx_strand_id
1 'polypeptide(L)'
;MWYLYYGPNYTRPNQSYLPFYKYQQKQVQQEHKNIMNIHLFERYMTSICYLEIYRVRKELKRMKSIQHRLKKEKYILRVTDKSGIFHIGHTIYYDKK
;
A
#
# COMPACT_ATOMS: atom_id res chain seq x y z
N MET A 1 0.21 -31.97 -62.21
CA MET A 1 -0.10 -31.50 -60.84
C MET A 1 0.84 -30.35 -60.53
N TRP A 2 0.32 -29.12 -60.41
CA TRP A 2 1.10 -27.95 -60.00
C TRP A 2 0.51 -27.46 -58.68
N TYR A 3 1.28 -27.51 -57.60
CA TYR A 3 0.87 -26.96 -56.31
C TYR A 3 1.24 -25.48 -56.26
N LEU A 4 0.23 -24.60 -56.25
CA LEU A 4 0.39 -23.18 -55.94
C LEU A 4 0.53 -23.03 -54.42
N TYR A 5 1.74 -22.70 -53.96
CA TYR A 5 2.01 -22.40 -52.55
C TYR A 5 1.61 -20.95 -52.24
N TYR A 6 0.47 -20.76 -51.57
CA TYR A 6 0.07 -19.47 -51.03
C TYR A 6 0.76 -19.25 -49.68
N GLY A 7 1.84 -18.45 -49.68
CA GLY A 7 2.47 -17.96 -48.45
C GLY A 7 1.59 -16.92 -47.74
N PRO A 8 1.71 -16.74 -46.42
CA PRO A 8 0.94 -15.75 -45.68
C PRO A 8 1.22 -14.33 -46.20
N ASN A 9 0.15 -13.67 -46.65
CA ASN A 9 0.15 -12.26 -47.05
C ASN A 9 0.40 -11.38 -45.81
N TYR A 10 1.66 -11.10 -45.50
CA TYR A 10 1.99 -9.98 -44.62
C TYR A 10 1.77 -8.69 -45.40
N THR A 11 0.55 -8.14 -45.33
CA THR A 11 0.30 -6.75 -45.72
C THR A 11 1.19 -5.86 -44.88
N ARG A 12 2.27 -5.33 -45.49
CA ARG A 12 3.10 -4.31 -44.85
C ARG A 12 2.19 -3.14 -44.47
N PRO A 13 2.14 -2.71 -43.19
CA PRO A 13 1.41 -1.51 -42.83
C PRO A 13 1.99 -0.34 -43.61
N ASN A 14 1.09 0.41 -44.25
CA ASN A 14 1.43 1.54 -45.10
C ASN A 14 2.20 2.59 -44.27
N GLN A 15 3.44 2.90 -44.67
CA GLN A 15 4.42 3.67 -43.87
C GLN A 15 3.93 5.07 -43.51
N SER A 16 2.95 5.62 -44.24
CA SER A 16 2.32 6.91 -44.00
C SER A 16 1.54 7.00 -42.67
N TYR A 17 1.09 5.87 -42.10
CA TYR A 17 0.35 5.86 -40.84
C TYR A 17 1.25 5.67 -39.60
N LEU A 18 2.50 5.25 -39.77
CA LEU A 18 3.43 5.04 -38.66
C LEU A 18 3.68 6.31 -37.81
N PRO A 19 3.81 7.52 -38.40
CA PRO A 19 3.92 8.75 -37.61
C PRO A 19 2.64 8.98 -36.79
N PHE A 20 1.47 8.83 -37.42
CA PHE A 20 0.17 9.07 -36.79
C PHE A 20 -0.07 8.18 -35.55
N TYR A 21 0.19 6.87 -35.66
CA TYR A 21 0.09 5.96 -34.52
C TYR A 21 1.10 6.27 -33.43
N LYS A 22 2.32 6.71 -33.79
CA LYS A 22 3.34 7.13 -32.82
C LYS A 22 2.93 8.39 -32.06
N TYR A 23 2.24 9.33 -32.72
CA TYR A 23 1.68 10.51 -32.05
C TYR A 23 0.54 10.14 -31.10
N GLN A 24 -0.39 9.28 -31.52
CA GLN A 24 -1.47 8.81 -30.66
C GLN A 24 -0.96 8.06 -29.43
N GLN A 25 0.03 7.18 -29.59
CA GLN A 25 0.65 6.47 -28.46
C GLN A 25 1.33 7.42 -27.47
N LYS A 26 2.00 8.46 -27.95
CA LYS A 26 2.59 9.48 -27.08
C LYS A 26 1.54 10.26 -26.28
N GLN A 27 0.40 10.59 -26.89
CA GLN A 27 -0.70 11.28 -26.21
C GLN A 27 -1.28 10.41 -25.09
N VAL A 28 -1.58 9.15 -25.38
CA VAL A 28 -2.10 8.19 -24.38
C VAL A 28 -1.11 7.98 -23.24
N GLN A 29 0.20 7.86 -23.54
CA GLN A 29 1.23 7.73 -22.50
C GLN A 29 1.31 8.97 -21.61
N GLN A 30 1.16 10.16 -22.18
CA GLN A 30 1.19 11.42 -21.43
C GLN A 30 -0.04 11.55 -20.51
N GLU A 31 -1.23 11.19 -20.99
CA GLU A 31 -2.46 11.16 -20.18
C GLU A 31 -2.33 10.18 -19.01
N HIS A 32 -1.82 8.98 -19.28
CA HIS A 32 -1.60 7.96 -18.25
C HIS A 32 -0.62 8.43 -17.18
N LYS A 33 0.46 9.13 -17.60
CA LYS A 33 1.44 9.73 -16.69
C LYS A 33 0.79 10.80 -15.81
N ASN A 34 -0.07 11.64 -16.37
CA ASN A 34 -0.77 12.68 -15.63
C ASN A 34 -1.73 12.10 -14.59
N ILE A 35 -2.52 11.08 -14.95
CA ILE A 35 -3.43 10.39 -14.02
C ILE A 35 -2.65 9.73 -12.88
N MET A 36 -1.56 9.04 -13.21
CA MET A 36 -0.70 8.41 -12.20
C MET A 36 -0.12 9.45 -11.23
N ASN A 37 0.34 10.59 -11.73
CA ASN A 37 0.86 11.67 -10.89
C ASN A 37 -0.21 12.25 -9.96
N ILE A 38 -1.45 12.39 -10.42
CA ILE A 38 -2.58 12.85 -9.60
C ILE A 38 -2.84 11.86 -8.46
N HIS A 39 -2.94 10.56 -8.76
CA HIS A 39 -3.16 9.54 -7.72
C HIS A 39 -2.01 9.44 -6.71
N LEU A 40 -0.76 9.57 -7.18
CA LEU A 40 0.39 9.61 -6.28
C LEU A 40 0.36 10.87 -5.40
N PHE A 41 0.00 12.02 -5.96
CA PHE A 41 -0.17 13.25 -5.20
C PHE A 41 -1.29 13.10 -4.16
N GLU A 42 -2.45 12.60 -4.54
CA GLU A 42 -3.56 12.34 -3.62
C GLU A 42 -3.19 11.33 -2.54
N ARG A 43 -2.30 10.37 -2.79
CA ARG A 43 -1.92 9.36 -1.80
C ARG A 43 -0.85 9.84 -0.83
N TYR A 44 0.12 10.62 -1.30
CA TYR A 44 1.31 10.98 -0.54
C TYR A 44 1.34 12.44 -0.07
N MET A 45 0.58 13.32 -0.73
CA MET A 45 0.49 14.76 -0.42
C MET A 45 -0.87 15.15 0.15
N THR A 46 -1.84 14.24 0.26
CA THR A 46 -2.99 14.48 1.15
C THR A 46 -2.47 14.60 2.56
N SER A 47 -2.68 15.76 3.15
CA SER A 47 -2.41 15.96 4.56
C SER A 47 -3.25 14.95 5.35
N ILE A 48 -2.58 14.15 6.18
CA ILE A 48 -3.25 13.32 7.17
C ILE A 48 -4.29 14.23 7.85
N CYS A 49 -5.56 13.88 7.72
CA CYS A 49 -6.63 14.78 8.11
C CYS A 49 -6.40 15.19 9.57
N TYR A 50 -6.62 16.44 9.95
CA TYR A 50 -6.44 16.90 11.34
C TYR A 50 -7.16 15.98 12.35
N LEU A 51 -8.30 15.41 11.94
CA LEU A 51 -9.04 14.39 12.68
C LEU A 51 -8.24 13.10 12.91
N GLU A 52 -7.52 12.59 11.91
CA GLU A 52 -6.68 11.40 12.01
C GLU A 52 -5.47 11.66 12.91
N ILE A 53 -4.80 12.81 12.75
CA ILE A 53 -3.72 13.24 13.63
C ILE A 53 -4.22 13.31 15.08
N TYR A 54 -5.41 13.88 15.30
CA TYR A 54 -6.01 13.96 16.62
C TYR A 54 -6.32 12.57 17.20
N ARG A 55 -6.88 11.65 16.41
CA ARG A 55 -7.16 10.27 16.83
C ARG A 55 -5.89 9.55 17.24
N VAL A 56 -4.84 9.60 16.41
CA VAL A 56 -3.54 8.99 16.70
C VAL A 56 -2.94 9.57 17.99
N ARG A 57 -2.99 10.90 18.18
CA ARG A 57 -2.51 11.55 19.42
C ARG A 57 -3.29 11.09 20.65
N LYS A 58 -4.61 10.92 20.54
CA LYS A 58 -5.47 10.45 21.62
C LYS A 58 -5.15 8.99 22.00
N GLU A 59 -4.94 8.13 21.01
CA GLU A 59 -4.54 6.74 21.21
C GLU A 59 -3.15 6.63 21.85
N LEU A 60 -2.16 7.38 21.34
CA LEU A 60 -0.82 7.45 21.92
C LEU A 60 -0.85 7.90 23.39
N LYS A 61 -1.67 8.89 23.74
CA LYS A 61 -1.86 9.32 25.14
C LYS A 61 -2.43 8.18 26.01
N ARG A 62 -3.43 7.44 25.51
CA ARG A 62 -3.99 6.29 26.23
C ARG A 62 -2.95 5.19 26.42
N MET A 63 -2.21 4.83 25.37
CA MET A 63 -1.16 3.81 25.45
C MET A 63 -0.08 4.20 26.48
N LYS A 64 0.37 5.46 26.49
CA LYS A 64 1.33 5.96 27.49
C LYS A 64 0.78 5.87 28.92
N SER A 65 -0.50 6.20 29.13
CA SER A 65 -1.14 6.07 30.44
C SER A 65 -1.21 4.62 30.90
N ILE A 66 -1.61 3.69 30.02
CA ILE A 66 -1.63 2.25 30.32
C ILE A 66 -0.22 1.77 30.66
N GLN A 67 0.77 2.10 29.82
CA GLN A 67 2.17 1.73 30.06
C GLN A 67 2.69 2.26 31.39
N HIS A 68 2.34 3.50 31.77
CA HIS A 68 2.73 4.08 33.05
C HIS A 68 2.12 3.32 34.23
N ARG A 69 0.82 2.99 34.17
CA ARG A 69 0.14 2.21 35.22
C ARG A 69 0.74 0.81 35.35
N LEU A 70 0.95 0.13 34.23
CA LEU A 70 1.59 -1.19 34.22
C LEU A 70 2.99 -1.16 34.86
N LYS A 71 3.81 -0.16 34.52
CA LYS A 71 5.14 0.00 35.14
C LYS A 71 5.06 0.28 36.64
N LYS A 72 4.19 1.21 37.06
CA LYS A 72 4.05 1.61 38.47
C LYS A 72 3.60 0.44 39.35
N GLU A 73 2.61 -0.30 38.89
CA GLU A 73 2.01 -1.43 39.62
C GLU A 73 2.70 -2.76 39.32
N LYS A 74 3.86 -2.74 38.62
CA LYS A 74 4.64 -3.93 38.25
C LYS A 74 3.79 -5.01 37.56
N TYR A 75 2.88 -4.61 36.68
CA TYR A 75 2.16 -5.52 35.79
C TYR A 75 2.94 -5.73 34.49
N ILE A 76 2.96 -6.97 34.01
CA ILE A 76 3.46 -7.36 32.69
C ILE A 76 2.26 -7.75 31.83
N LEU A 77 2.19 -7.15 30.65
CA LEU A 77 1.33 -7.56 29.55
C LEU A 77 2.08 -8.58 28.71
N ARG A 78 1.58 -9.82 28.61
CA ARG A 78 2.15 -10.86 27.76
C ARG A 78 1.15 -11.24 26.67
N VAL A 79 1.62 -11.28 25.43
CA VAL A 79 0.85 -11.84 24.31
C VAL A 79 0.98 -13.35 24.39
N THR A 80 -0.14 -14.07 24.34
CA THR A 80 -0.12 -15.54 24.30
C THR A 80 -0.25 -16.03 22.85
N ASP A 81 0.62 -16.98 22.51
CA ASP A 81 1.02 -17.27 21.13
C ASP A 81 -0.09 -17.95 20.28
N LYS A 82 -1.16 -18.45 20.91
CA LYS A 82 -2.13 -19.33 20.24
C LYS A 82 -3.53 -18.75 20.02
N SER A 83 -3.85 -17.61 20.64
CA SER A 83 -5.21 -17.04 20.60
C SER A 83 -5.24 -15.53 20.44
N GLY A 84 -4.08 -14.86 20.42
CA GLY A 84 -4.02 -13.39 20.45
C GLY A 84 -4.59 -12.81 21.75
N ILE A 85 -4.81 -13.64 22.77
CA ILE A 85 -5.33 -13.19 24.06
C ILE A 85 -4.17 -12.56 24.83
N PHE A 86 -4.41 -11.34 25.29
CA PHE A 86 -3.49 -10.61 26.15
C PHE A 86 -3.72 -11.03 27.59
N HIS A 87 -2.66 -11.46 28.26
CA HIS A 87 -2.68 -11.73 29.69
C HIS A 87 -1.98 -10.61 30.45
N ILE A 88 -2.68 -10.01 31.40
CA ILE A 88 -2.15 -8.98 32.32
C ILE A 88 -1.97 -9.64 33.67
N GLY A 89 -0.73 -9.71 34.15
CA GLY A 89 -0.42 -10.30 35.45
C GLY A 89 0.69 -9.52 36.14
N HIS A 90 0.74 -9.59 37.48
CA HIS A 90 1.83 -8.99 38.24
C HIS A 90 3.16 -9.72 37.96
N THR A 91 4.28 -8.99 37.93
CA THR A 91 5.63 -9.54 37.71
C THR A 91 5.93 -10.76 38.59
N ILE A 92 5.50 -10.74 39.85
CA ILE A 92 5.74 -11.79 40.86
C ILE A 92 5.18 -13.15 40.43
N TYR A 93 4.07 -13.17 39.67
CA TYR A 93 3.49 -14.41 39.16
C TYR A 93 4.32 -15.06 38.05
N TYR A 94 5.26 -14.31 37.46
CA TYR A 94 6.12 -14.77 36.38
C TYR A 94 7.58 -14.99 36.80
N ASP A 95 8.00 -14.40 37.92
CA ASP A 95 9.34 -14.62 38.50
C ASP A 95 9.49 -16.04 39.08
N LYS A 96 8.37 -16.76 39.29
CA LYS A 96 8.37 -18.19 39.62
C LYS A 96 8.47 -19.02 38.34
N LYS A 97 9.67 -19.27 37.86
CA LYS A 97 9.93 -20.33 36.88
C LYS A 97 11.25 -21.02 37.14
#